data_AF-A0A6S7LV69-F1
#
_entry.id   AF-A0A6S7LV69-F1
#
_cell.length_a   1.000
_cell.length_b   1.000
_cell.length_c   1.000
_cell.angle_alpha   90.00
_cell.angle_beta   90.00
_cell.angle_gamma   90.00
#
_symmetry.space_group_name_H-M   'P 1'
#
loop_
_entity.id
_entity.type
_entity.pdbx_description
1 polymer ?
#
loop_
_entity_poly.entity_id
_entity_poly.type
_entity_poly.pdbx_seq_one_letter_code
_entity_poly.pdbx_strand_id
1 'polypeptide(L)'
;MFADDTSICYSANTTDELQNVINSELKKLNSWLITNRSSLNIVETEFMVIGSQQKLRSIDSEINIRINENEITRVESVKSFGVYIDKHLTWHDHIDKLCTKVASAIGALKRVRSFITIDASIQIYQALIQPHFDYCCT
;
A
#
# COMPACT_ATOMS: atom_id res chain seq x y z
N MET A 1 0.14 10.94 6.49
CA MET A 1 1.29 10.71 7.38
C MET A 1 0.79 9.91 8.57
N PHE A 2 1.42 8.78 8.84
CA PHE A 2 1.12 7.97 10.01
C PHE A 2 2.46 7.49 10.59
N ALA A 3 2.74 7.84 11.85
CA ALA A 3 4.07 7.69 12.42
C ALA A 3 5.16 8.28 11.50
N ASP A 4 6.10 7.46 11.06
CA ASP A 4 7.19 7.76 10.14
C ASP A 4 6.81 7.55 8.65
N ASP A 5 5.76 6.78 8.37
CA ASP A 5 5.28 6.53 7.01
C ASP A 5 4.61 7.78 6.41
N THR A 6 5.21 8.29 5.34
CA THR A 6 4.72 9.44 4.59
C THR A 6 4.51 9.08 3.13
N SER A 7 3.28 9.24 2.65
CA SER A 7 2.93 9.09 1.23
C SER A 7 2.52 10.44 0.64
N ILE A 8 2.91 10.68 -0.61
CA ILE A 8 2.51 11.85 -1.40
C ILE A 8 1.73 11.33 -2.60
N CYS A 9 0.59 11.95 -2.90
CA CYS A 9 -0.23 11.61 -4.05
C CYS A 9 -0.52 12.88 -4.86
N TYR A 10 -0.32 12.80 -6.18
CA TYR A 10 -0.66 13.86 -7.12
C TYR A 10 -1.34 13.27 -8.35
N SER A 11 -2.41 13.91 -8.82
CA SER A 11 -3.13 13.53 -10.03
C SER A 11 -2.91 14.59 -11.10
N ALA A 12 -2.49 14.17 -12.29
CA ALA A 12 -2.28 15.05 -13.42
C ALA A 12 -2.92 14.48 -14.70
N ASN A 13 -3.11 15.35 -15.69
CA ASN A 13 -3.62 14.94 -17.00
C ASN A 13 -2.50 14.37 -17.89
N THR A 14 -1.28 14.88 -17.73
CA THR A 14 -0.09 14.45 -18.48
C THR A 14 0.98 13.87 -17.57
N THR A 15 1.82 13.00 -18.12
CA THR A 15 2.96 12.40 -17.42
C THR A 15 4.01 13.43 -17.05
N ASP A 16 4.25 14.40 -17.92
CA ASP A 16 5.26 15.44 -17.73
C ASP A 16 4.89 16.38 -16.58
N GLU A 17 3.61 16.77 -16.49
CA GLU A 17 3.11 17.56 -15.37
C GLU A 17 3.26 16.78 -14.06
N LEU A 18 2.86 15.50 -14.05
CA LEU A 18 2.99 14.64 -12.88
C LEU A 18 4.44 14.54 -12.41
N GLN A 19 5.37 14.29 -13.33
CA GLN A 19 6.79 14.18 -13.05
C GLN A 19 7.37 15.49 -12.51
N ASN A 20 7.07 16.62 -13.15
CA ASN A 20 7.59 17.92 -12.76
C ASN A 20 7.10 18.35 -11.37
N VAL A 21 5.80 18.16 -11.10
CA VAL A 21 5.21 18.51 -9.81
C VAL A 21 5.75 17.61 -8.71
N ILE A 22 5.74 16.29 -8.88
CA ILE A 22 6.26 15.37 -7.87
C ILE A 22 7.74 15.64 -7.56
N ASN A 23 8.59 15.80 -8.57
CA ASN A 23 10.01 16.10 -8.34
C ASN A 23 10.22 17.46 -7.64
N SER A 24 9.38 18.46 -7.92
CA SER A 24 9.43 19.76 -7.23
C SER A 24 9.00 19.64 -5.76
N GLU A 25 7.91 18.92 -5.48
CA GLU A 25 7.41 18.69 -4.13
C GLU A 25 8.38 17.85 -3.30
N LEU A 26 8.99 16.82 -3.88
CA LEU A 26 10.01 16.00 -3.22
C LEU A 26 11.25 16.83 -2.83
N LYS A 27 11.67 17.79 -3.66
CA LYS A 27 12.78 18.69 -3.32
C LYS A 27 12.44 19.59 -2.13
N LYS A 28 11.23 20.14 -2.08
CA LYS A 28 10.75 20.95 -0.95
C LYS A 28 10.65 20.11 0.32
N LEU A 29 10.10 18.91 0.22
CA LEU A 29 9.96 17.98 1.34
C LEU A 29 11.32 17.57 1.88
N ASN A 30 12.28 17.22 1.02
CA ASN A 30 13.64 16.90 1.44
C ASN A 30 14.30 18.07 2.18
N SER A 31 14.16 19.29 1.65
CA SER A 31 14.68 20.51 2.30
C SER A 31 14.05 20.73 3.69
N TRP A 32 12.75 20.51 3.80
CA TRP A 32 12.02 20.59 5.07
C TRP A 32 12.48 19.52 6.06
N LEU A 33 12.64 18.26 5.64
CA LEU A 33 13.13 17.18 6.50
C LEU A 33 14.52 17.49 7.05
N ILE A 34 15.45 17.90 6.19
CA ILE A 34 16.82 18.27 6.61
C ILE A 34 16.78 19.41 7.63
N THR A 35 15.95 20.44 7.39
CA THR A 35 15.77 21.57 8.31
C THR A 35 15.24 21.12 9.67
N ASN A 36 14.37 20.11 9.69
CA ASN A 36 13.80 19.51 10.90
C ASN A 36 14.67 18.38 11.48
N ARG A 37 15.92 18.22 11.03
CA ARG A 37 16.87 17.17 11.47
C ARG A 37 16.36 15.73 11.25
N SER A 38 15.49 15.55 10.27
CA SER A 38 15.05 14.25 9.77
C SER A 38 15.72 13.95 8.42
N SER A 39 15.92 12.67 8.12
CA SER A 39 16.44 12.21 6.83
C SER A 39 15.46 11.24 6.20
N LEU A 40 15.32 11.31 4.87
CA LEU A 40 14.50 10.40 4.09
C LEU A 40 15.32 9.16 3.71
N ASN A 41 14.78 7.97 3.96
CA ASN A 41 15.42 6.73 3.51
C ASN A 41 15.11 6.50 2.03
N ILE A 42 15.99 7.01 1.15
CA ILE A 42 15.79 6.95 -0.30
C ILE A 42 15.70 5.51 -0.80
N VAL A 43 16.41 4.57 -0.16
CA VAL A 43 16.42 3.15 -0.57
C VAL A 43 15.06 2.48 -0.34
N GLU A 44 14.37 2.86 0.73
CA GLU A 44 13.01 2.36 1.04
C GLU A 44 11.91 3.18 0.39
N THR A 45 12.25 4.29 -0.26
CA THR A 45 11.28 5.11 -0.95
C THR A 45 10.94 4.48 -2.29
N GLU A 46 9.65 4.24 -2.49
CA GLU A 46 9.10 3.66 -3.71
C GLU A 46 8.06 4.60 -4.28
N PHE A 47 7.82 4.52 -5.59
CA PHE A 47 6.70 5.19 -6.22
C PHE A 47 5.87 4.23 -7.07
N MET A 48 4.57 4.50 -7.14
CA MET A 48 3.63 3.74 -7.96
C MET A 48 2.77 4.71 -8.77
N VAL A 49 2.58 4.38 -10.04
CA VAL A 49 1.72 5.16 -10.95
C VAL A 49 0.42 4.39 -11.11
N ILE A 50 -0.67 4.98 -10.63
CA ILE A 50 -2.00 4.37 -10.63
C ILE A 50 -2.81 4.88 -11.81
N GLY A 51 -3.46 3.97 -12.54
CA GLY A 51 -4.32 4.35 -13.66
C GLY A 51 -5.01 3.16 -14.33
N SER A 52 -5.92 3.46 -15.25
CA SER A 52 -6.56 2.43 -16.06
C SER A 52 -5.52 1.71 -16.93
N GLN A 53 -5.78 0.44 -17.26
CA GLN A 53 -4.87 -0.34 -18.12
C GLN A 53 -4.59 0.36 -19.46
N GLN A 54 -5.61 1.01 -20.05
CA GLN A 54 -5.47 1.76 -21.30
C GLN A 54 -4.54 2.97 -21.12
N LYS A 55 -4.72 3.75 -20.06
CA LYS A 55 -3.91 4.94 -19.80
C LYS A 55 -2.47 4.55 -19.47
N LEU A 56 -2.26 3.52 -18.65
CA LEU A 56 -0.93 3.04 -18.30
C LEU A 56 -0.17 2.47 -19.50
N ARG A 57 -0.85 1.86 -20.48
CA ARG A 57 -0.23 1.44 -21.76
C ARG A 57 0.22 2.61 -22.62
N SER A 58 -0.48 3.74 -22.55
CA SER A 58 -0.12 4.96 -23.27
C SER A 58 0.98 5.78 -22.59
N ILE A 59 1.36 5.44 -21.35
CA ILE A 59 2.53 6.00 -20.69
C ILE A 59 3.74 5.30 -21.30
N ASP A 60 4.18 5.80 -22.45
CA ASP A 60 5.32 5.30 -23.24
C ASP A 60 6.67 5.79 -22.69
N SER A 61 6.65 6.80 -21.80
CA SER A 61 7.83 7.38 -21.19
C SER A 61 8.12 6.80 -19.80
N GLU A 62 9.37 6.42 -19.57
CA GLU A 62 9.92 6.16 -18.23
C GLU A 62 9.73 7.42 -17.38
N ILE A 63 8.70 7.42 -16.52
CA ILE A 63 8.52 8.46 -15.51
C ILE A 63 9.73 8.40 -14.59
N ASN A 64 10.52 9.46 -14.60
CA ASN A 64 11.76 9.54 -13.86
C ASN A 64 11.55 10.41 -12.61
N ILE A 65 11.46 9.75 -11.46
CA ILE A 65 11.30 10.41 -10.16
C ILE A 65 12.63 10.32 -9.41
N ARG A 66 13.16 11.46 -8.97
CA ARG A 66 14.44 11.55 -8.27
C ARG A 66 14.35 12.36 -6.99
N ILE A 67 15.13 11.94 -6.00
CA ILE A 67 15.44 12.72 -4.81
C ILE A 67 16.94 12.97 -4.82
N ASN A 68 17.33 14.24 -4.96
CA ASN A 68 18.72 14.64 -5.23
C ASN A 68 19.23 13.99 -6.54
N GLU A 69 20.31 13.20 -6.47
CA GLU A 69 20.90 12.47 -7.61
C GLU A 69 20.43 11.01 -7.69
N ASN A 70 19.55 10.56 -6.78
CA ASN A 70 19.11 9.17 -6.71
C ASN A 70 17.72 9.00 -7.32
N GLU A 71 17.57 7.98 -8.15
CA GLU A 71 16.30 7.56 -8.73
C GLU A 71 15.50 6.71 -7.73
N ILE A 72 14.20 6.99 -7.63
CA ILE A 72 13.27 6.23 -6.79
C ILE A 72 12.85 4.98 -7.54
N THR A 73 12.72 3.86 -6.82
CA THR A 73 12.26 2.60 -7.43
C THR A 73 10.77 2.67 -7.77
N ARG A 74 10.42 2.29 -9.00
CA ARG A 74 9.03 2.11 -9.41
C ARG A 74 8.54 0.72 -9.02
N VAL A 75 7.37 0.65 -8.38
CA VAL A 75 6.71 -0.61 -8.02
C VAL A 75 5.33 -0.73 -8.66
N GLU A 76 4.86 -1.97 -8.81
CA GLU A 76 3.53 -2.28 -9.35
C GLU A 76 2.48 -2.59 -8.27
N SER A 77 2.94 -2.94 -7.07
CA SER A 77 2.12 -3.29 -5.91
C SER A 77 2.88 -2.84 -4.66
N VAL A 78 2.18 -2.19 -3.73
CA VAL A 78 2.76 -1.71 -2.48
C VAL A 78 1.88 -2.13 -1.30
N LYS A 79 2.50 -2.44 -0.17
CA LYS A 79 1.79 -2.70 1.08
C LYS A 79 1.70 -1.40 1.89
N SER A 80 0.53 -0.80 1.94
CA SER A 80 0.27 0.42 2.71
C SER A 80 -0.69 0.11 3.86
N PHE A 81 -0.26 0.38 5.10
CA PHE A 81 -1.05 0.11 6.31
C PHE A 81 -1.67 -1.29 6.38
N GLY A 82 -0.93 -2.32 5.96
CA GLY A 82 -1.44 -3.70 5.96
C GLY A 82 -2.31 -4.09 4.76
N VAL A 83 -2.68 -3.14 3.90
CA VAL A 83 -3.44 -3.34 2.67
C VAL A 83 -2.49 -3.39 1.48
N TYR A 84 -2.71 -4.32 0.54
CA TYR A 84 -1.93 -4.38 -0.70
C TYR A 84 -2.68 -3.64 -1.80
N ILE A 85 -2.00 -2.69 -2.43
CA ILE A 85 -2.57 -1.84 -3.48
C ILE A 85 -1.74 -2.03 -4.74
N ASP A 86 -2.36 -2.51 -5.81
CA ASP A 86 -1.74 -2.64 -7.11
C ASP A 86 -2.01 -1.42 -8.01
N LYS A 87 -1.16 -1.20 -9.01
CA LYS A 87 -1.24 -0.07 -9.96
C LYS A 87 -2.56 0.02 -10.73
N HIS A 88 -3.31 -1.08 -10.81
CA HIS A 88 -4.61 -1.16 -11.49
C HIS A 88 -5.80 -1.11 -10.53
N LEU A 89 -5.56 -1.02 -9.21
CA LEU A 89 -6.58 -1.09 -8.17
C LEU A 89 -7.51 -2.31 -8.33
N THR A 90 -6.93 -3.45 -8.73
CA THR A 90 -7.65 -4.71 -8.89
C THR A 90 -7.91 -5.39 -7.55
N TRP A 91 -7.10 -5.07 -6.52
CA TRP A 91 -7.15 -5.66 -5.18
C TRP A 91 -6.87 -7.16 -5.14
N HIS A 92 -6.42 -7.75 -6.24
CA HIS A 92 -6.26 -9.19 -6.38
C HIS A 92 -5.28 -9.75 -5.33
N ASP A 93 -4.07 -9.16 -5.25
CA ASP A 93 -3.05 -9.53 -4.25
C ASP A 93 -3.56 -9.43 -2.82
N HIS A 94 -4.36 -8.40 -2.52
CA HIS A 94 -4.92 -8.20 -1.19
C HIS A 94 -5.94 -9.27 -0.86
N ILE A 95 -6.88 -9.52 -1.78
CA ILE A 95 -7.94 -10.52 -1.63
C ILE A 95 -7.33 -11.91 -1.47
N ASP A 96 -6.34 -12.29 -2.28
CA ASP A 96 -5.72 -13.61 -2.21
C ASP A 96 -5.00 -13.84 -0.88
N LYS A 97 -4.26 -12.84 -0.39
CA LYS A 97 -3.59 -12.90 0.92
C LYS A 97 -4.60 -12.93 2.07
N LEU A 98 -5.67 -12.15 1.97
CA LEU A 98 -6.76 -12.14 2.96
C LEU A 98 -7.46 -13.50 3.01
N CYS A 99 -7.87 -14.04 1.87
CA CYS A 99 -8.50 -15.35 1.74
C CYS A 99 -7.61 -16.46 2.31
N THR A 100 -6.31 -16.45 1.98
CA THR A 100 -5.35 -17.44 2.52
C THR A 100 -5.25 -17.36 4.04
N LYS A 101 -5.16 -16.15 4.60
CA LYS A 101 -5.08 -15.93 6.05
C LYS A 101 -6.36 -16.39 6.77
N VAL A 102 -7.52 -16.00 6.23
CA VAL A 102 -8.83 -16.37 6.79
C VAL A 102 -9.08 -17.88 6.66
N ALA A 103 -8.76 -18.49 5.52
CA ALA A 103 -8.92 -19.93 5.32
C ALA A 103 -8.09 -20.75 6.32
N SER A 104 -6.85 -20.30 6.61
CA SER A 104 -6.01 -20.92 7.65
C SER A 104 -6.65 -20.84 9.04
N ALA A 105 -7.16 -19.66 9.42
CA ALA A 105 -7.86 -19.46 10.69
C ALA A 105 -9.15 -20.29 10.81
N ILE A 106 -9.95 -20.35 9.75
CA ILE A 106 -11.14 -21.21 9.68
C ILE A 106 -10.75 -22.69 9.78
N GLY A 107 -9.68 -23.10 9.10
CA GLY A 107 -9.16 -24.46 9.17
C GLY A 107 -8.73 -24.85 10.59
N ALA A 108 -8.08 -23.92 11.31
CA ALA A 108 -7.74 -24.11 12.72
C ALA A 108 -8.99 -24.23 13.60
N LEU A 109 -9.95 -23.30 13.45
CA LEU A 109 -11.22 -23.33 14.18
C LEU A 109 -11.99 -24.63 13.95
N LYS A 110 -12.03 -25.12 12.70
CA LYS A 110 -12.68 -26.38 12.34
C LYS A 110 -12.08 -27.59 13.06
N ARG A 111 -10.75 -27.63 13.26
CA ARG A 111 -10.07 -28.73 13.96
C ARG A 111 -10.35 -28.74 15.46
N VAL A 112 -10.48 -27.58 16.09
CA VAL A 112 -10.76 -27.49 17.53
C VAL A 112 -12.25 -27.52 17.86
N ARG A 113 -13.12 -27.39 16.86
CA ARG A 113 -14.59 -27.29 17.02
C ARG A 113 -15.20 -28.40 17.87
N SER A 114 -14.69 -29.63 17.81
CA SER A 114 -15.20 -30.75 18.62
C SER A 114 -14.88 -30.65 20.10
N PHE A 115 -13.97 -29.75 20.49
CA PHE A 115 -13.48 -29.59 21.86
C PHE A 115 -13.96 -28.30 22.54
N ILE A 116 -14.73 -27.47 21.84
CA ILE A 116 -15.18 -26.15 22.33
C ILE A 116 -16.69 -25.98 22.17
N THR A 117 -17.28 -25.08 22.96
CA THR A 117 -18.70 -24.71 22.83
C THR A 117 -18.93 -23.82 21.61
N ILE A 118 -20.20 -23.68 21.23
CA ILE A 118 -20.61 -22.76 20.16
C ILE A 118 -20.25 -21.32 20.54
N ASP A 119 -20.49 -20.91 21.78
CA ASP A 119 -20.18 -19.56 22.26
C ASP A 119 -18.68 -19.26 22.18
N ALA A 120 -17.83 -20.21 22.61
CA ALA A 120 -16.38 -20.08 22.46
C ALA A 120 -15.95 -20.01 20.99
N SER A 121 -16.61 -20.77 20.11
CA SER A 121 -16.35 -20.71 18.65
C SER A 121 -16.67 -19.34 18.06
N ILE A 122 -17.79 -18.73 18.50
CA ILE A 122 -18.21 -17.38 18.07
C ILE A 122 -17.19 -16.35 18.56
N GLN A 123 -16.76 -16.42 19.83
CA GLN A 123 -15.75 -15.51 20.37
C GLN A 123 -14.43 -15.60 19.61
N ILE A 124 -13.96 -16.82 19.29
CA ILE A 124 -12.74 -17.01 18.50
C ILE A 124 -12.89 -16.41 17.11
N TYR A 125 -14.04 -16.62 16.45
CA TYR A 125 -14.31 -16.03 15.14
C TYR A 125 -14.28 -14.49 15.20
N GLN A 126 -14.98 -13.89 16.17
CA GLN A 126 -15.05 -12.45 16.37
C GLN A 126 -13.69 -11.84 16.70
N ALA A 127 -12.84 -12.56 17.44
CA ALA A 127 -11.53 -12.07 17.86
C ALA A 127 -10.46 -12.24 16.77
N LEU A 128 -10.51 -13.31 15.96
CA LEU A 128 -9.39 -13.68 15.08
C LEU A 128 -9.70 -13.62 13.58
N ILE A 129 -10.97 -13.67 13.17
CA ILE A 129 -11.36 -13.71 11.76
C ILE A 129 -12.05 -12.41 11.36
N GLN A 130 -13.07 -11.99 12.12
CA GLN A 130 -13.84 -10.79 11.82
C GLN A 130 -12.99 -9.52 11.64
N PRO A 131 -11.95 -9.25 12.45
CA PRO A 131 -11.15 -8.03 12.31
C PRO A 131 -10.40 -7.95 10.98
N HIS A 132 -10.17 -9.08 10.30
CA HIS A 132 -9.55 -9.07 8.98
C HIS A 132 -10.49 -8.58 7.88
N PHE A 133 -11.80 -8.70 8.07
CA PHE A 133 -12.81 -8.15 7.16
C PHE A 133 -13.20 -6.72 7.51
N ASP A 134 -13.23 -6.38 8.79
CA ASP A 134 -13.64 -5.04 9.26
C ASP A 134 -12.54 -3.99 9.06
N TYR A 135 -11.28 -4.42 8.93
CA TYR A 135 -10.15 -3.52 8.77
C TYR A 135 -10.26 -2.65 7.51
N CYS A 136 -10.19 -1.33 7.69
CA CYS A 136 -10.34 -0.31 6.63
C CYS A 136 -11.72 -0.24 5.95
N CYS A 137 -12.79 -0.77 6.56
CA CYS A 137 -14.16 -0.71 6.02
C CYS A 137 -15.05 0.41 6.59
N THR A 138 -14.53 1.27 7.49
CA THR A 138 -15.26 2.35 8.17
C THR A 138 -14.86 3.74 7.71
#